data_AF-A0A286A7M2-F1
#
_entry.id   AF-A0A286A7M2-F1
#
_cell.length_a   1.000
_cell.length_b   1.000
_cell.length_c   1.000
_cell.angle_alpha   90.00
_cell.angle_beta   90.00
_cell.angle_gamma   90.00
#
_symmetry.space_group_name_H-M   'P 1'
#
loop_
_entity.id
_entity.type
_entity.pdbx_description
1 polymer ?
#
loop_
_entity_poly.entity_id
_entity_poly.type
_entity_poly.pdbx_seq_one_letter_code
_entity_poly.pdbx_strand_id
1 'polypeptide(L)'
;MKIEINGLYGRRNYSLELNDDVSIIMAENGSGKTTTLKFIESIFTGRLENLVDIPFDNIRIIDGRKRTEISRKEIVNPYYLLLSQLKKRDLQKYERVKKEIPSDNFLNLRSDEIFHYLRRLSFDYDVASSHYYRFLDGPTYNKKQLISVLDKANKLKRDNVIFFPTYRRVEQDLSVKLDKYEKEIHIAFGMKDVKEKFDRIERDLSTEALNLASSINKKLIVDAMSDKKPPKKFFESIGDLEDDIDLMLDRTQITTEKNKLIKLIYSKNFYESNAALAQIIYHLTEGFLELKKKDNKIKKFVEVVNKYLRRNKFVYDDRTVKIKCIDLESKDAIDLDYLSSGEKQIVGIFSFLYLSESSDYTIIIDEPEISLSTEWQEQLITDIMNSTSVKCLICATHSPYIIENEYINNVIPLESMRGC
;
A
#
# COMPACT_ATOMS: atom_id res chain seq x y z
N MET A 1 -17.00 -10.38 10.64
CA MET A 1 -17.66 -10.60 9.32
C MET A 1 -17.52 -12.06 8.93
N LYS A 2 -18.57 -12.74 8.42
CA LYS A 2 -18.49 -14.16 8.03
C LYS A 2 -18.51 -14.35 6.52
N ILE A 3 -17.62 -15.19 6.00
CA ILE A 3 -17.49 -15.54 4.57
C ILE A 3 -17.61 -17.06 4.43
N GLU A 4 -18.53 -17.52 3.60
CA GLU A 4 -18.70 -18.93 3.25
C GLU A 4 -18.38 -19.14 1.76
N ILE A 5 -17.52 -20.10 1.46
CA ILE A 5 -17.14 -20.48 0.10
C ILE A 5 -17.64 -21.91 -0.12
N ASN A 6 -18.63 -22.07 -0.99
CA ASN A 6 -19.28 -23.36 -1.21
C ASN A 6 -18.83 -24.02 -2.52
N GLY A 7 -18.66 -25.34 -2.51
CA GLY A 7 -18.34 -26.14 -3.68
C GLY A 7 -16.95 -25.90 -4.27
N LEU A 8 -15.99 -25.42 -3.48
CA LEU A 8 -14.62 -25.18 -3.97
C LEU A 8 -14.00 -26.49 -4.48
N TYR A 9 -13.52 -26.47 -5.72
CA TYR A 9 -13.07 -27.65 -6.46
C TYR A 9 -14.07 -28.82 -6.45
N GLY A 10 -15.38 -28.49 -6.39
CA GLY A 10 -16.50 -29.44 -6.39
C GLY A 10 -16.67 -30.26 -5.11
N ARG A 11 -15.89 -30.01 -4.06
CA ARG A 11 -15.86 -30.89 -2.87
C ARG A 11 -15.64 -30.22 -1.53
N ARG A 12 -15.20 -28.95 -1.48
CA ARG A 12 -14.86 -28.28 -0.23
C ARG A 12 -15.79 -27.11 0.05
N ASN A 13 -16.26 -27.01 1.29
CA ASN A 13 -17.05 -25.88 1.76
C ASN A 13 -16.32 -25.23 2.93
N TYR A 14 -16.00 -23.95 2.85
CA TYR A 14 -15.32 -23.22 3.92
C TYR A 14 -16.25 -22.20 4.55
N SER A 15 -16.10 -21.99 5.85
CA SER A 15 -16.80 -20.96 6.61
C SER A 15 -15.79 -20.27 7.51
N LEU A 16 -15.57 -18.98 7.25
CA LEU A 16 -14.55 -18.17 7.92
C LEU A 16 -15.23 -17.01 8.62
N GLU A 17 -14.95 -16.85 9.91
CA GLU A 17 -15.40 -15.70 10.69
C GLU A 17 -14.20 -14.78 10.95
N LEU A 18 -14.11 -13.73 10.13
CA LEU A 18 -13.03 -12.75 10.22
C LEU A 18 -13.25 -11.80 11.39
N ASN A 19 -12.19 -11.56 12.15
CA ASN A 19 -12.12 -10.53 13.19
C ASN A 19 -11.95 -9.14 12.55
N ASP A 20 -12.19 -8.11 13.35
CA ASP A 20 -12.14 -6.72 12.87
C ASP A 20 -10.71 -6.22 12.67
N ASP A 21 -9.76 -6.71 13.47
CA ASP A 21 -8.34 -6.33 13.47
C ASP A 21 -7.47 -7.39 12.77
N VAL A 22 -7.19 -8.51 13.44
CA VAL A 22 -6.26 -9.55 12.97
C VAL A 22 -7.01 -10.86 12.79
N SER A 23 -6.81 -11.54 11.67
CA SER A 23 -7.32 -12.89 11.42
C SER A 23 -6.17 -13.77 10.93
N ILE A 24 -5.81 -14.79 11.70
CA ILE A 24 -4.74 -15.74 11.33
C ILE A 24 -5.37 -17.05 10.89
N ILE A 25 -5.43 -17.28 9.59
CA ILE A 25 -5.98 -18.50 8.99
C ILE A 25 -4.91 -19.60 9.07
N MET A 26 -5.11 -20.53 10.00
CA MET A 26 -4.24 -21.70 10.16
C MET A 26 -4.73 -22.83 9.29
N ALA A 27 -3.84 -23.41 8.48
CA ALA A 27 -4.19 -24.60 7.72
C ALA A 27 -2.98 -25.44 7.31
N GLU A 28 -3.20 -26.73 7.09
CA GLU A 28 -2.19 -27.63 6.52
C GLU A 28 -1.86 -27.30 5.06
N ASN A 29 -0.81 -27.90 4.52
CA ASN A 29 -0.44 -27.74 3.11
C ASN A 29 -1.46 -28.45 2.20
N GLY A 30 -1.84 -27.80 1.09
CA GLY A 30 -2.87 -28.31 0.18
C GLY A 30 -4.33 -28.15 0.68
N SER A 31 -4.54 -27.52 1.84
CA SER A 31 -5.85 -27.18 2.38
C SER A 31 -6.58 -26.07 1.62
N GLY A 32 -5.90 -25.32 0.74
CA GLY A 32 -6.52 -24.22 -0.03
C GLY A 32 -6.38 -22.83 0.59
N LYS A 33 -5.40 -22.59 1.47
CA LYS A 33 -5.05 -21.27 2.06
C LYS A 33 -4.98 -20.16 1.01
N THR A 34 -4.07 -20.29 0.05
CA THR A 34 -3.87 -19.29 -1.00
C THR A 34 -5.15 -19.01 -1.79
N THR A 35 -5.91 -20.07 -2.12
CA THR A 35 -7.19 -19.93 -2.82
C THR A 35 -8.19 -19.17 -1.95
N THR A 36 -8.28 -19.51 -0.66
CA THR A 36 -9.14 -18.80 0.29
C THR A 36 -8.78 -17.32 0.42
N LEU A 37 -7.49 -17.00 0.53
CA LEU A 37 -7.03 -15.62 0.55
C LEU A 37 -7.34 -14.88 -0.75
N LYS A 38 -7.25 -15.54 -1.91
CA LYS A 38 -7.69 -14.95 -3.19
C LYS A 38 -9.17 -14.60 -3.17
N PHE A 39 -10.03 -15.44 -2.61
CA PHE A 39 -11.45 -15.09 -2.45
C PHE A 39 -11.63 -13.86 -1.57
N ILE A 40 -10.96 -13.79 -0.42
CA ILE A 40 -11.03 -12.64 0.48
C ILE A 40 -10.54 -11.37 -0.22
N GLU A 41 -9.39 -11.43 -0.90
CA GLU A 41 -8.84 -10.34 -1.70
C GLU A 41 -9.86 -9.86 -2.73
N SER A 42 -10.40 -10.76 -3.55
CA SER A 42 -11.31 -10.41 -4.64
C SER A 42 -12.63 -9.82 -4.13
N ILE A 43 -13.10 -10.27 -2.96
CA ILE A 43 -14.26 -9.69 -2.28
C ILE A 43 -13.94 -8.26 -1.80
N PHE A 44 -12.80 -8.06 -1.14
CA PHE A 44 -12.43 -6.77 -0.56
C PHE A 44 -11.98 -5.75 -1.60
N THR A 45 -11.43 -6.16 -2.73
CA THR A 45 -11.09 -5.26 -3.84
C THR A 45 -12.28 -5.01 -4.77
N GLY A 46 -13.31 -5.86 -4.68
CA GLY A 46 -14.48 -5.86 -5.57
C GLY A 46 -14.21 -6.49 -6.94
N ARG A 47 -13.07 -7.16 -7.12
CA ARG A 47 -12.60 -7.75 -8.38
C ARG A 47 -12.92 -9.25 -8.45
N LEU A 48 -14.20 -9.60 -8.48
CA LEU A 48 -14.61 -11.02 -8.47
C LEU A 48 -14.23 -11.74 -9.78
N GLU A 49 -13.90 -11.01 -10.85
CA GLU A 49 -13.35 -11.57 -12.08
C GLU A 49 -12.07 -12.39 -11.86
N ASN A 50 -11.30 -12.11 -10.80
CA ASN A 50 -10.12 -12.88 -10.42
C ASN A 50 -10.44 -14.34 -10.03
N LEU A 51 -11.72 -14.66 -9.80
CA LEU A 51 -12.20 -15.98 -9.39
C LEU A 51 -12.70 -16.83 -10.57
N VAL A 52 -12.67 -16.31 -11.81
CA VAL A 52 -13.21 -16.99 -12.99
C VAL A 52 -12.57 -18.35 -13.22
N ASP A 53 -11.28 -18.50 -13.01
CA ASP A 53 -10.60 -19.77 -13.29
C ASP A 53 -10.71 -20.80 -12.15
N ILE A 54 -11.32 -20.41 -11.03
CA ILE A 54 -11.41 -21.27 -9.84
C ILE A 54 -12.79 -21.94 -9.80
N PRO A 55 -12.90 -23.27 -9.79
CA PRO A 55 -14.19 -23.95 -9.66
C PRO A 55 -14.78 -23.78 -8.25
N PHE A 56 -16.00 -23.22 -8.15
CA PHE A 56 -16.81 -23.11 -6.93
C PHE A 56 -18.31 -22.96 -7.27
N ASP A 57 -19.21 -23.10 -6.31
CA ASP A 57 -20.65 -22.95 -6.54
C ASP A 57 -21.12 -21.52 -6.27
N ASN A 58 -20.89 -21.03 -5.04
CA ASN A 58 -21.27 -19.70 -4.61
C ASN A 58 -20.42 -19.22 -3.42
N ILE A 59 -20.48 -17.91 -3.19
CA ILE A 59 -19.91 -17.22 -2.04
C ILE A 59 -21.07 -16.60 -1.27
N ARG A 60 -21.12 -16.81 0.05
CA ARG A 60 -22.04 -16.10 0.95
C ARG A 60 -21.27 -15.24 1.92
N ILE A 61 -21.74 -14.01 2.10
CA ILE A 61 -21.12 -13.03 2.96
C ILE A 61 -22.18 -12.51 3.92
N ILE A 62 -21.87 -12.61 5.21
CA ILE A 62 -22.73 -12.17 6.30
C ILE A 62 -21.99 -11.09 7.08
N ASP A 63 -22.51 -9.88 7.02
CA ASP A 63 -21.97 -8.70 7.70
C ASP A 63 -23.07 -8.04 8.54
N GLY A 64 -23.07 -8.33 9.83
CA GLY A 64 -24.17 -8.02 10.74
C GLY A 64 -25.49 -8.62 10.25
N ARG A 65 -26.46 -7.76 9.93
CA ARG A 65 -27.78 -8.18 9.38
C ARG A 65 -27.79 -8.33 7.87
N LYS A 66 -26.76 -7.85 7.17
CA LYS A 66 -26.69 -7.91 5.70
C LYS A 66 -26.21 -9.28 5.27
N ARG A 67 -26.90 -9.86 4.28
CA ARG A 67 -26.54 -11.13 3.66
C ARG A 67 -26.41 -10.93 2.16
N THR A 68 -25.27 -11.29 1.61
CA THR A 68 -24.98 -11.20 0.18
C THR A 68 -24.55 -12.56 -0.33
N GLU A 69 -25.21 -13.05 -1.37
CA GLU A 69 -24.85 -14.31 -2.04
C GLU A 69 -24.51 -14.01 -3.51
N ILE A 70 -23.40 -14.59 -3.97
CA ILE A 70 -22.88 -14.44 -5.33
C ILE A 70 -22.54 -15.83 -5.87
N SER A 71 -23.23 -16.25 -6.92
CA SER A 71 -22.97 -17.52 -7.58
C SER A 71 -21.82 -17.40 -8.58
N ARG A 72 -21.12 -18.52 -8.82
CA ARG A 72 -20.09 -18.56 -9.88
C ARG A 72 -20.67 -18.23 -11.25
N LYS A 73 -21.90 -18.67 -11.55
CA LYS A 73 -22.61 -18.39 -12.81
C LYS A 73 -22.76 -16.90 -13.08
N GLU A 74 -22.94 -16.09 -12.04
CA GLU A 74 -22.97 -14.63 -12.13
C GLU A 74 -21.60 -14.04 -12.50
N ILE A 75 -20.50 -14.60 -11.96
CA ILE A 75 -19.13 -14.10 -12.15
C ILE A 75 -18.56 -14.50 -13.52
N VAL A 76 -18.77 -15.74 -13.97
CA VAL A 76 -18.27 -16.20 -15.28
C VAL A 76 -19.07 -15.64 -16.46
N ASN A 77 -20.08 -14.81 -16.19
CA ASN A 77 -20.89 -14.18 -17.20
C ASN A 77 -20.03 -13.25 -18.07
N PRO A 78 -19.99 -13.44 -19.41
CA PRO A 78 -19.17 -12.60 -20.30
C PRO A 78 -19.44 -11.10 -20.19
N TYR A 79 -20.69 -10.71 -19.89
CA TYR A 79 -21.06 -9.31 -19.69
C TYR A 79 -20.55 -8.75 -18.36
N TYR A 80 -20.53 -9.56 -17.30
CA TYR A 80 -19.89 -9.17 -16.03
C TYR A 80 -18.40 -8.96 -16.24
N LEU A 81 -17.73 -9.91 -16.87
CA LEU A 81 -16.29 -9.82 -17.15
C LEU A 81 -15.95 -8.62 -18.01
N LEU A 82 -16.79 -8.32 -19.00
CA LEU A 82 -16.65 -7.09 -19.80
C LEU A 82 -16.76 -5.86 -18.91
N LEU A 83 -17.83 -5.73 -18.12
CA LEU A 83 -18.10 -4.53 -17.32
C LEU A 83 -17.13 -4.35 -16.15
N SER A 84 -16.69 -5.43 -15.50
CA SER A 84 -15.74 -5.35 -14.38
C SER A 84 -14.35 -4.91 -14.83
N GLN A 85 -13.98 -5.19 -16.08
CA GLN A 85 -12.73 -4.75 -16.69
C GLN A 85 -12.75 -3.30 -17.20
N LEU A 86 -13.91 -2.65 -17.23
CA LEU A 86 -14.00 -1.25 -17.65
C LEU A 86 -13.48 -0.31 -16.56
N LYS A 87 -12.61 0.63 -16.95
CA LYS A 87 -12.19 1.71 -16.04
C LYS A 87 -13.40 2.57 -15.68
N LYS A 88 -13.37 3.23 -14.51
CA LYS A 88 -14.41 4.18 -14.07
C LYS A 88 -14.74 5.26 -15.12
N ARG A 89 -13.72 5.72 -15.87
CA ARG A 89 -13.84 6.67 -16.99
C ARG A 89 -14.55 6.06 -18.22
N ASP A 90 -14.33 4.78 -18.48
CA ASP A 90 -14.94 4.06 -19.60
C ASP A 90 -16.36 3.59 -19.25
N LEU A 91 -16.66 3.35 -17.98
CA LEU A 91 -18.03 3.20 -17.45
C LEU A 91 -18.89 4.45 -17.68
N GLN A 92 -18.33 5.66 -17.49
CA GLN A 92 -19.06 6.91 -17.78
C GLN A 92 -19.29 7.12 -19.28
N LYS A 93 -18.32 6.76 -20.13
CA LYS A 93 -18.50 6.78 -21.59
C LYS A 93 -19.52 5.73 -22.03
N TYR A 94 -19.49 4.54 -21.43
CA TYR A 94 -20.46 3.47 -21.64
C TYR A 94 -21.87 3.92 -21.24
N GLU A 95 -22.04 4.58 -20.09
CA GLU A 95 -23.32 5.16 -19.65
C GLU A 95 -23.83 6.27 -20.60
N ARG A 96 -22.93 7.05 -21.23
CA ARG A 96 -23.32 8.03 -22.28
C ARG A 96 -23.78 7.33 -23.56
N VAL A 97 -23.05 6.33 -24.03
CA VAL A 97 -23.41 5.55 -25.23
C VAL A 97 -24.70 4.75 -25.00
N LYS A 98 -24.93 4.24 -23.79
CA LYS A 98 -26.16 3.57 -23.36
C LYS A 98 -27.40 4.48 -23.36
N LYS A 99 -27.24 5.80 -23.30
CA LYS A 99 -28.34 6.76 -23.50
C LYS A 99 -28.63 7.04 -24.98
N GLU A 100 -27.65 6.84 -25.85
CA GLU A 100 -27.78 7.01 -27.30
C GLU A 100 -28.31 5.74 -27.99
N ILE A 101 -28.08 4.56 -27.39
CA ILE A 101 -28.59 3.29 -27.89
C ILE A 101 -29.92 2.98 -27.18
N PRO A 102 -31.04 2.82 -27.90
CA PRO A 102 -32.32 2.43 -27.30
C PRO A 102 -32.14 1.12 -26.51
N SER A 103 -32.64 1.08 -25.27
CA SER A 103 -32.47 -0.05 -24.33
C SER A 103 -32.88 -1.40 -24.89
N ASP A 104 -33.73 -1.38 -25.92
CA ASP A 104 -34.38 -2.55 -26.49
C ASP A 104 -33.65 -3.07 -27.75
N ASN A 105 -32.65 -2.32 -28.26
CA ASN A 105 -31.94 -2.67 -29.50
C ASN A 105 -30.47 -3.06 -29.32
N PHE A 106 -29.86 -2.87 -28.14
CA PHE A 106 -28.45 -3.23 -27.94
C PHE A 106 -28.17 -4.72 -28.21
N LEU A 107 -29.14 -5.59 -27.90
CA LEU A 107 -29.09 -7.03 -28.12
C LEU A 107 -29.35 -7.44 -29.59
N ASN A 108 -29.81 -6.52 -30.42
CA ASN A 108 -30.16 -6.75 -31.84
C ASN A 108 -29.16 -6.07 -32.80
N LEU A 109 -28.12 -5.43 -32.29
CA LEU A 109 -27.10 -4.76 -33.12
C LEU A 109 -26.31 -5.80 -33.91
N ARG A 110 -26.07 -5.50 -35.19
CA ARG A 110 -25.22 -6.33 -36.04
C ARG A 110 -23.75 -6.16 -35.66
N SER A 111 -22.94 -7.12 -36.10
CA SER A 111 -21.52 -7.24 -35.76
C SER A 111 -20.67 -6.01 -36.09
N ASP A 112 -20.97 -5.39 -37.22
CA ASP A 112 -20.37 -4.15 -37.72
C ASP A 112 -20.75 -2.94 -36.87
N GLU A 113 -21.97 -2.92 -36.31
CA GLU A 113 -22.48 -1.83 -35.49
C GLU A 113 -21.84 -1.83 -34.10
N ILE A 114 -21.77 -2.99 -33.43
CA ILE A 114 -21.08 -3.14 -32.13
C ILE A 114 -19.60 -2.77 -32.26
N PHE A 115 -18.95 -3.24 -33.33
CA PHE A 115 -17.57 -2.90 -33.64
C PHE A 115 -17.38 -1.39 -33.86
N HIS A 116 -18.31 -0.74 -34.57
CA HIS A 116 -18.32 0.72 -34.73
C HIS A 116 -18.46 1.47 -33.41
N TYR A 117 -19.26 0.98 -32.47
CA TYR A 117 -19.43 1.59 -31.14
C TYR A 117 -18.19 1.41 -30.26
N LEU A 118 -17.60 0.21 -30.21
CA LEU A 118 -16.38 -0.06 -29.43
C LEU A 118 -15.18 0.75 -29.94
N ARG A 119 -15.06 0.91 -31.27
CA ARG A 119 -14.04 1.76 -31.90
C ARG A 119 -14.24 3.24 -31.58
N ARG A 120 -15.49 3.72 -31.51
CA ARG A 120 -15.84 5.08 -31.07
C ARG A 120 -15.46 5.38 -29.62
N LEU A 121 -15.39 4.35 -28.78
CA LEU A 121 -15.03 4.45 -27.36
C LEU A 121 -13.51 4.42 -27.10
N SER A 122 -12.71 4.27 -28.16
CA SER A 122 -11.24 4.16 -28.11
C SER A 122 -10.75 2.95 -27.31
N PHE A 123 -11.51 1.84 -27.30
CA PHE A 123 -10.98 0.57 -26.81
C PHE A 123 -9.89 0.04 -27.75
N ASP A 124 -8.90 -0.63 -27.18
CA ASP A 124 -7.86 -1.33 -27.95
C ASP A 124 -8.50 -2.46 -28.78
N TYR A 125 -7.97 -2.69 -29.99
CA TYR A 125 -8.57 -3.60 -30.98
C TYR A 125 -8.59 -5.06 -30.49
N ASP A 126 -7.54 -5.47 -29.77
CA ASP A 126 -7.40 -6.84 -29.23
C ASP A 126 -8.37 -7.07 -28.05
N VAL A 127 -8.61 -6.02 -27.27
CA VAL A 127 -9.60 -6.01 -26.18
C VAL A 127 -11.00 -6.08 -26.79
N ALA A 128 -11.32 -5.20 -27.74
CA ALA A 128 -12.62 -5.17 -28.41
C ALA A 128 -12.97 -6.47 -29.17
N SER A 129 -12.00 -7.09 -29.84
CA SER A 129 -12.20 -8.33 -30.60
C SER A 129 -12.34 -9.57 -29.70
N SER A 130 -11.54 -9.69 -28.64
CA SER A 130 -11.70 -10.76 -27.64
C SER A 130 -13.01 -10.65 -26.84
N HIS A 131 -13.51 -9.42 -26.64
CA HIS A 131 -14.83 -9.14 -26.06
C HIS A 131 -15.98 -9.49 -27.00
N TYR A 132 -15.83 -9.24 -28.30
CA TYR A 132 -16.84 -9.51 -29.34
C TYR A 132 -17.15 -11.02 -29.49
N TYR A 133 -16.13 -11.88 -29.55
CA TYR A 133 -16.35 -13.33 -29.68
C TYR A 133 -16.98 -13.95 -28.42
N ARG A 134 -16.65 -13.45 -27.23
CA ARG A 134 -17.29 -13.87 -25.97
C ARG A 134 -18.75 -13.41 -25.84
N PHE A 135 -19.14 -12.38 -26.60
CA PHE A 135 -20.48 -11.79 -26.61
C PHE A 135 -21.48 -12.58 -27.48
N LEU A 136 -21.01 -13.18 -28.57
CA LEU A 136 -21.84 -13.89 -29.55
C LEU A 136 -22.29 -15.28 -29.08
N ASP A 137 -21.50 -15.95 -28.23
CA ASP A 137 -21.79 -17.30 -27.74
C ASP A 137 -22.57 -17.33 -26.39
N GLY A 138 -22.93 -16.17 -25.84
CA GLY A 138 -23.57 -16.07 -24.52
C GLY A 138 -25.10 -16.02 -24.58
N PRO A 139 -25.84 -16.72 -23.69
CA PRO A 139 -27.30 -16.59 -23.61
C PRO A 139 -27.72 -15.16 -23.26
N THR A 140 -28.87 -14.72 -23.78
CA THR A 140 -29.53 -13.44 -23.49
C THR A 140 -29.79 -13.31 -21.99
N TYR A 141 -28.99 -12.48 -21.30
CA TYR A 141 -29.07 -12.33 -19.84
C TYR A 141 -29.81 -11.07 -19.40
N ASN A 142 -30.46 -11.16 -18.24
CA ASN A 142 -31.25 -10.07 -17.66
C ASN A 142 -30.35 -8.95 -17.09
N LYS A 143 -30.39 -7.77 -17.69
CA LYS A 143 -29.68 -6.54 -17.27
C LYS A 143 -29.78 -6.24 -15.76
N LYS A 144 -30.89 -6.59 -15.09
CA LYS A 144 -31.07 -6.39 -13.64
C LYS A 144 -30.13 -7.27 -12.81
N GLN A 145 -29.87 -8.51 -13.25
CA GLN A 145 -28.97 -9.42 -12.55
C GLN A 145 -27.52 -8.93 -12.62
N LEU A 146 -27.07 -8.45 -13.77
CA LEU A 146 -25.71 -7.94 -13.96
C LEU A 146 -25.40 -6.72 -13.09
N ILE A 147 -26.30 -5.73 -13.07
CA ILE A 147 -26.18 -4.54 -12.21
C ILE A 147 -26.15 -4.99 -10.74
N SER A 148 -26.95 -5.99 -10.37
CA SER A 148 -26.97 -6.49 -8.99
C SER A 148 -25.62 -7.08 -8.55
N VAL A 149 -24.88 -7.75 -9.43
CA VAL A 149 -23.58 -8.36 -9.09
C VAL A 149 -22.52 -7.27 -8.90
N LEU A 150 -22.47 -6.28 -9.80
CA LEU A 150 -21.58 -5.12 -9.66
C LEU A 150 -21.89 -4.32 -8.40
N ASP A 151 -23.18 -4.13 -8.08
CA ASP A 151 -23.58 -3.46 -6.84
C ASP A 151 -23.21 -4.26 -5.61
N LYS A 152 -23.37 -5.59 -5.63
CA LYS A 152 -22.91 -6.48 -4.55
C LYS A 152 -21.39 -6.37 -4.37
N ALA A 153 -20.62 -6.48 -5.44
CA ALA A 153 -19.16 -6.39 -5.40
C ALA A 153 -18.67 -5.02 -4.89
N ASN A 154 -19.26 -3.92 -5.38
CA ASN A 154 -18.91 -2.56 -4.94
C ASN A 154 -19.27 -2.31 -3.47
N LYS A 155 -20.34 -2.91 -2.94
CA LYS A 155 -20.73 -2.79 -1.52
C LYS A 155 -19.80 -3.53 -0.57
N LEU A 156 -19.07 -4.52 -1.07
CA LEU A 156 -18.13 -5.34 -0.29
C LEU A 156 -16.72 -4.77 -0.31
N LYS A 157 -16.47 -3.83 -1.22
CA LYS A 157 -15.17 -3.21 -1.42
C LYS A 157 -14.72 -2.44 -0.18
N ARG A 158 -13.46 -2.64 0.18
CA ARG A 158 -12.72 -1.86 1.18
C ARG A 158 -11.70 -0.97 0.48
N ASP A 159 -11.40 0.16 1.10
CA ASP A 159 -10.30 1.02 0.65
C ASP A 159 -8.96 0.46 1.13
N ASN A 160 -7.88 0.78 0.40
CA ASN A 160 -6.50 0.45 0.78
C ASN A 160 -6.24 -1.05 1.07
N VAL A 161 -6.81 -1.94 0.25
CA VAL A 161 -6.56 -3.38 0.35
C VAL A 161 -5.27 -3.75 -0.37
N ILE A 162 -4.37 -4.45 0.31
CA ILE A 162 -3.07 -4.87 -0.21
C ILE A 162 -2.92 -6.37 -0.03
N PHE A 163 -2.56 -7.06 -1.11
CA PHE A 163 -2.28 -8.50 -1.09
C PHE A 163 -0.78 -8.76 -1.27
N PHE A 164 -0.17 -9.33 -0.23
CA PHE A 164 1.19 -9.85 -0.23
C PHE A 164 1.13 -11.35 -0.59
N PRO A 165 1.42 -11.73 -1.84
CA PRO A 165 1.55 -13.13 -2.18
C PRO A 165 2.76 -13.73 -1.46
N THR A 166 2.83 -15.06 -1.47
CA THR A 166 4.00 -15.81 -1.02
C THR A 166 5.30 -15.22 -1.58
N TYR A 167 6.27 -14.90 -0.73
CA TYR A 167 7.47 -14.16 -1.14
C TYR A 167 8.27 -14.84 -2.26
N ARG A 168 8.31 -16.19 -2.27
CA ARG A 168 8.91 -16.97 -3.37
C ARG A 168 8.36 -16.58 -4.75
N ARG A 169 7.07 -16.26 -4.85
CA ARG A 169 6.43 -15.85 -6.12
C ARG A 169 6.84 -14.44 -6.53
N VAL A 170 6.99 -13.53 -5.57
CA VAL A 170 7.49 -12.17 -5.82
C VAL A 170 8.87 -12.21 -6.52
N GLU A 171 9.79 -13.04 -6.04
CA GLU A 171 11.13 -13.15 -6.65
C GLU A 171 11.10 -13.74 -8.07
N GLN A 172 10.19 -14.69 -8.35
CA GLN A 172 10.07 -15.35 -9.65
C GLN A 172 9.30 -14.49 -10.69
N ASP A 173 8.23 -13.84 -10.26
CA ASP A 173 7.31 -13.06 -11.12
C ASP A 173 7.88 -11.69 -11.54
N LEU A 174 8.96 -11.22 -10.91
CA LEU A 174 9.72 -10.02 -11.33
C LEU A 174 10.28 -10.12 -12.77
N SER A 175 10.32 -11.32 -13.33
CA SER A 175 10.70 -11.58 -14.73
C SER A 175 9.54 -11.41 -15.74
N VAL A 176 8.30 -11.35 -15.28
CA VAL A 176 7.09 -11.28 -16.11
C VAL A 176 6.52 -9.87 -16.09
N LYS A 177 6.17 -9.32 -17.26
CA LYS A 177 5.48 -8.03 -17.38
C LYS A 177 4.07 -8.15 -16.78
N LEU A 178 3.93 -7.90 -15.48
CA LEU A 178 2.63 -7.70 -14.85
C LEU A 178 1.94 -6.48 -15.48
N ASP A 179 0.65 -6.61 -15.78
CA ASP A 179 -0.13 -5.52 -16.33
C ASP A 179 -0.19 -4.34 -15.35
N LYS A 180 -0.32 -3.12 -15.88
CA LYS A 180 -0.32 -1.88 -15.09
C LYS A 180 -1.41 -1.85 -13.99
N TYR A 181 -2.45 -2.68 -14.13
CA TYR A 181 -3.57 -2.85 -13.19
C TYR A 181 -3.32 -3.84 -12.06
N GLU A 182 -2.46 -4.85 -12.29
CA GLU A 182 -1.97 -5.74 -11.24
C GLU A 182 -0.94 -5.02 -10.37
N LYS A 183 -0.12 -4.13 -10.96
CA LYS A 183 0.84 -3.30 -10.21
C LYS A 183 0.22 -2.37 -9.17
N GLU A 184 -1.04 -1.96 -9.33
CA GLU A 184 -1.74 -1.10 -8.35
C GLU A 184 -2.27 -1.87 -7.13
N ILE A 185 -2.44 -3.20 -7.22
CA ILE A 185 -2.99 -4.04 -6.13
C ILE A 185 -1.95 -4.99 -5.56
N HIS A 186 -1.13 -5.57 -6.43
CA HIS A 186 0.10 -6.27 -6.09
C HIS A 186 1.22 -5.26 -6.19
N ILE A 187 1.65 -4.73 -5.05
CA ILE A 187 2.92 -4.03 -5.00
C ILE A 187 3.97 -5.04 -5.48
N ALA A 188 4.62 -4.74 -6.60
CA ALA A 188 5.82 -5.46 -6.97
C ALA A 188 6.83 -5.19 -5.84
N PHE A 189 7.12 -6.20 -5.05
CA PHE A 189 8.03 -6.13 -3.90
C PHE A 189 9.46 -6.45 -4.31
N GLY A 190 9.85 -6.02 -5.52
CA GLY A 190 11.24 -6.10 -5.93
C GLY A 190 12.09 -5.11 -5.13
N MET A 191 13.34 -5.46 -4.87
CA MET A 191 14.29 -4.51 -4.31
C MET A 191 14.48 -3.28 -5.20
N LYS A 192 14.17 -3.40 -6.50
CA LYS A 192 14.06 -2.25 -7.40
C LYS A 192 12.99 -1.25 -6.96
N ASP A 193 11.79 -1.71 -6.64
CA ASP A 193 10.68 -0.83 -6.22
C ASP A 193 11.00 -0.16 -4.87
N VAL A 194 11.67 -0.90 -3.97
CA VAL A 194 12.17 -0.35 -2.70
C VAL A 194 13.22 0.74 -2.95
N LYS A 195 14.21 0.49 -3.82
CA LYS A 195 15.23 1.49 -4.21
C LYS A 195 14.59 2.74 -4.81
N GLU A 196 13.66 2.58 -5.74
CA GLU A 196 12.93 3.70 -6.36
C GLU A 196 12.12 4.50 -5.33
N LYS A 197 11.57 3.83 -4.32
CA LYS A 197 10.86 4.48 -3.21
C LYS A 197 11.81 5.27 -2.33
N PHE A 198 12.98 4.71 -1.98
CA PHE A 198 14.01 5.45 -1.25
C PHE A 198 14.46 6.67 -2.04
N ASP A 199 14.87 6.51 -3.30
CA ASP A 199 15.32 7.61 -4.16
C ASP A 199 14.30 8.75 -4.26
N ARG A 200 13.01 8.41 -4.29
CA ARG A 200 11.92 9.39 -4.32
C ARG A 200 11.85 10.17 -3.00
N ILE A 201 11.80 9.48 -1.87
CA ILE A 201 11.71 10.11 -0.55
C ILE A 201 12.94 10.97 -0.27
N GLU A 202 14.14 10.48 -0.57
CA GLU A 202 15.38 11.23 -0.43
C GLU A 202 15.35 12.52 -1.27
N ARG A 203 14.89 12.43 -2.52
CA ARG A 203 14.77 13.58 -3.43
C ARG A 203 13.73 14.57 -2.92
N ASP A 204 12.56 14.11 -2.50
CA ASP A 204 11.47 14.98 -2.06
C ASP A 204 11.87 15.74 -0.79
N LEU A 205 12.42 15.06 0.21
CA LEU A 205 12.91 15.70 1.44
C LEU A 205 14.07 16.65 1.19
N SER A 206 15.02 16.29 0.33
CA SER A 206 16.13 17.18 -0.04
C SER A 206 15.62 18.44 -0.74
N THR A 207 14.64 18.28 -1.64
CA THR A 207 14.02 19.39 -2.38
C THR A 207 13.23 20.30 -1.44
N GLU A 208 12.48 19.73 -0.49
CA GLU A 208 11.77 20.51 0.53
C GLU A 208 12.73 21.29 1.44
N ALA A 209 13.85 20.69 1.85
CA ALA A 209 14.88 21.37 2.64
C ALA A 209 15.51 22.55 1.90
N LEU A 210 15.82 22.40 0.60
CA LEU A 210 16.34 23.50 -0.23
C LEU A 210 15.29 24.60 -0.45
N ASN A 211 14.02 24.23 -0.61
CA ASN A 211 12.92 25.18 -0.79
C ASN A 211 12.51 25.89 0.50
N LEU A 212 13.04 25.46 1.66
CA LEU A 212 12.77 26.10 2.93
C LEU A 212 13.14 27.59 2.89
N ALA A 213 14.30 27.93 2.33
CA ALA A 213 14.74 29.32 2.15
C ALA A 213 13.74 30.15 1.32
N SER A 214 13.19 29.57 0.24
CA SER A 214 12.16 30.22 -0.58
C SER A 214 10.85 30.45 0.18
N SER A 215 10.42 29.48 0.98
CA SER A 215 9.22 29.60 1.81
C SER A 215 9.36 30.68 2.89
N ILE A 216 10.58 30.89 3.38
CA ILE A 216 10.90 31.85 4.42
C ILE A 216 10.82 33.28 3.90
N ASN A 217 11.25 33.54 2.66
CA ASN A 217 11.08 34.86 2.06
C ASN A 217 9.63 35.35 2.14
N LYS A 218 8.66 34.46 1.90
CA LYS A 218 7.24 34.78 2.07
C LYS A 218 6.89 35.12 3.52
N LYS A 219 7.34 34.33 4.49
CA LYS A 219 7.08 34.57 5.92
C LYS A 219 7.72 35.88 6.41
N LEU A 220 8.96 36.16 6.01
CA LEU A 220 9.69 37.38 6.35
C LEU A 220 8.96 38.63 5.84
N ILE A 221 8.44 38.60 4.61
CA ILE A 221 7.65 39.72 4.06
C ILE A 221 6.38 39.94 4.89
N VAL A 222 5.65 38.88 5.21
CA VAL A 222 4.41 38.97 6.00
C VAL A 222 4.68 39.52 7.41
N ASP A 223 5.75 39.06 8.05
CA ASP A 223 6.13 39.53 9.38
C ASP A 223 6.59 40.99 9.35
N ALA A 224 7.36 41.38 8.33
CA ALA A 224 7.79 42.77 8.15
C ALA A 224 6.60 43.71 7.90
N MET A 225 5.58 43.27 7.15
CA MET A 225 4.35 44.04 6.94
C MET A 225 3.50 44.18 8.21
N SER A 226 3.66 43.26 9.16
CA SER A 226 2.84 43.18 10.38
C SER A 226 3.60 43.62 11.64
N ASP A 227 4.83 44.14 11.49
CA ASP A 227 5.77 44.41 12.58
C ASP A 227 5.93 43.23 13.58
N LYS A 228 5.77 42.00 13.08
CA LYS A 228 5.75 40.80 13.90
C LYS A 228 7.17 40.31 14.15
N LYS A 229 7.59 40.38 15.41
CA LYS A 229 8.87 39.84 15.88
C LYS A 229 8.77 38.36 16.25
N PRO A 230 9.87 37.62 16.23
CA PRO A 230 9.85 36.22 16.61
C PRO A 230 9.72 36.12 18.14
N PRO A 231 9.14 35.03 18.68
CA PRO A 231 8.90 34.93 20.12
C PRO A 231 10.22 34.94 20.92
N LYS A 232 10.38 35.85 21.89
CA LYS A 232 11.59 35.89 22.75
C LYS A 232 11.87 34.54 23.44
N LYS A 233 10.80 33.87 23.91
CA LYS A 233 10.88 32.55 24.53
C LYS A 233 11.59 31.50 23.66
N PHE A 234 11.46 31.58 22.33
CA PHE A 234 12.17 30.68 21.42
C PHE A 234 13.68 30.82 21.55
N PHE A 235 14.19 32.05 21.68
CA PHE A 235 15.63 32.31 21.83
C PHE A 235 16.13 32.06 23.24
N GLU A 236 15.25 32.14 24.24
CA GLU A 236 15.58 31.72 25.62
C GLU A 236 15.83 30.21 25.70
N SER A 237 15.13 29.41 24.89
CA SER A 237 15.28 27.94 24.82
C SER A 237 16.03 27.44 23.59
N ILE A 238 16.72 28.31 22.84
CA ILE A 238 17.36 27.91 21.57
C ILE A 238 18.52 26.92 21.78
N GLY A 239 19.12 26.91 22.98
CA GLY A 239 20.15 25.94 23.34
C GLY A 239 19.66 24.48 23.31
N ASP A 240 18.36 24.25 23.54
CA ASP A 240 17.77 22.91 23.45
C ASP A 240 17.68 22.40 22.00
N LEU A 241 17.93 23.28 21.02
CA LEU A 241 17.84 23.01 19.58
C LEU A 241 19.22 23.00 18.89
N GLU A 242 20.32 22.82 19.64
CA GLU A 242 21.67 22.89 19.09
C GLU A 242 21.92 21.90 17.94
N ASP A 243 21.59 20.63 18.16
CA ASP A 243 21.69 19.59 17.14
C ASP A 243 20.76 19.86 15.95
N ASP A 244 19.57 20.41 16.22
CA ASP A 244 18.59 20.71 15.17
C ASP A 244 19.04 21.86 14.27
N ILE A 245 19.62 22.91 14.85
CA ILE A 245 20.19 24.02 14.10
C ILE A 245 21.41 23.55 13.31
N ASP A 246 22.28 22.71 13.90
CA ASP A 246 23.43 22.14 13.21
C ASP A 246 23.00 21.34 11.96
N LEU A 247 22.01 20.45 12.12
CA LEU A 247 21.46 19.65 11.02
C LEU A 247 20.74 20.51 9.97
N MET A 248 19.96 21.50 10.41
CA MET A 248 19.27 22.44 9.53
C MET A 248 20.24 23.18 8.61
N LEU A 249 21.35 23.67 9.16
CA LEU A 249 22.38 24.37 8.38
C LEU A 249 23.05 23.44 7.36
N ASP A 250 23.29 22.18 7.70
CA ASP A 250 23.81 21.18 6.76
C ASP A 250 22.82 20.92 5.61
N ARG A 251 21.54 20.68 5.95
CA ARG A 251 20.50 20.39 4.95
C ARG A 251 20.18 21.57 4.02
N THR A 252 20.33 22.80 4.51
CA THR A 252 20.13 24.02 3.73
C THR A 252 21.39 24.46 2.98
N GLN A 253 22.47 23.67 3.05
CA GLN A 253 23.77 23.91 2.41
C GLN A 253 24.49 25.18 2.89
N ILE A 254 24.18 25.67 4.09
CA ILE A 254 24.88 26.79 4.72
C ILE A 254 26.13 26.24 5.42
N THR A 255 27.17 25.94 4.65
CA THR A 255 28.36 25.22 5.15
C THR A 255 29.57 26.13 5.41
N THR A 256 29.85 27.09 4.54
CA THR A 256 31.10 27.90 4.58
C THR A 256 31.24 28.77 5.83
N GLU A 257 30.14 29.33 6.32
CA GLU A 257 30.11 30.23 7.49
C GLU A 257 29.38 29.62 8.70
N LYS A 258 29.08 28.32 8.64
CA LYS A 258 28.30 27.58 9.65
C LYS A 258 28.80 27.83 11.07
N ASN A 259 30.11 27.66 11.29
CA ASN A 259 30.72 27.81 12.61
C ASN A 259 30.65 29.24 13.15
N LYS A 260 30.76 30.26 12.28
CA LYS A 260 30.62 31.66 12.71
C LYS A 260 29.16 31.97 13.05
N LEU A 261 28.24 31.48 12.24
CA LEU A 261 26.80 31.63 12.46
C LEU A 261 26.35 30.98 13.77
N ILE A 262 26.76 29.74 14.05
CA ILE A 262 26.47 29.04 15.30
C ILE A 262 26.98 29.84 16.51
N LYS A 263 28.24 30.29 16.48
CA LYS A 263 28.80 31.14 17.55
C LYS A 263 28.02 32.43 17.76
N LEU A 264 27.49 33.01 16.68
CA LEU A 264 26.68 34.22 16.74
C LEU A 264 25.29 33.96 17.33
N ILE A 265 24.63 32.87 16.93
CA ILE A 265 23.30 32.47 17.43
C ILE A 265 23.31 32.31 18.95
N TYR A 266 24.35 31.67 19.49
CA TYR A 266 24.51 31.42 20.93
C TYR A 266 25.23 32.54 21.69
N SER A 267 25.52 33.66 21.03
CA SER A 267 26.12 34.82 21.69
C SER A 267 25.11 35.53 22.60
N LYS A 268 25.61 36.21 23.64
CA LYS A 268 24.78 37.06 24.50
C LYS A 268 24.13 38.16 23.65
N ASN A 269 22.83 38.39 23.86
CA ASN A 269 22.03 39.40 23.16
C ASN A 269 21.92 39.18 21.64
N PHE A 270 22.01 37.93 21.13
CA PHE A 270 21.84 37.64 19.71
C PHE A 270 20.52 38.20 19.15
N TYR A 271 19.42 37.96 19.87
CA TYR A 271 18.08 38.42 19.49
C TYR A 271 18.01 39.95 19.35
N GLU A 272 18.52 40.68 20.34
CA GLU A 272 18.53 42.14 20.35
C GLU A 272 19.48 42.74 19.32
N SER A 273 20.67 42.15 19.15
CA SER A 273 21.76 42.71 18.33
C SER A 273 21.65 42.34 16.85
N ASN A 274 20.93 41.27 16.52
CA ASN A 274 20.84 40.72 15.16
C ASN A 274 19.39 40.43 14.74
N ALA A 275 18.48 41.38 14.95
CA ALA A 275 17.04 41.19 14.78
C ALA A 275 16.62 40.54 13.43
N ALA A 276 17.22 40.96 12.30
CA ALA A 276 16.92 40.38 10.99
C ALA A 276 17.36 38.91 10.88
N LEU A 277 18.55 38.60 11.39
CA LEU A 277 19.07 37.22 11.40
C LEU A 277 18.30 36.35 12.38
N ALA A 278 17.90 36.90 13.53
CA ALA A 278 17.01 36.20 14.47
C ALA A 278 15.69 35.82 13.79
N GLN A 279 15.07 36.71 13.00
CA GLN A 279 13.87 36.38 12.23
C GLN A 279 14.10 35.21 11.26
N ILE A 280 15.23 35.23 10.53
CA ILE A 280 15.59 34.17 9.57
C ILE A 280 15.80 32.83 10.30
N ILE A 281 16.58 32.82 11.37
CA ILE A 281 16.86 31.61 12.15
C ILE A 281 15.58 31.03 12.74
N TYR A 282 14.71 31.87 13.32
CA TYR A 282 13.43 31.40 13.84
C TYR A 282 12.61 30.66 12.77
N HIS A 283 12.43 31.25 11.58
CA HIS A 283 11.63 30.61 10.52
C HIS A 283 12.30 29.41 9.86
N LEU A 284 13.63 29.43 9.73
CA LEU A 284 14.41 28.28 9.26
C LEU A 284 14.25 27.12 10.24
N THR A 285 14.42 27.36 11.54
CA THR A 285 14.31 26.31 12.55
C THR A 285 12.89 25.78 12.63
N GLU A 286 11.86 26.64 12.68
CA GLU A 286 10.46 26.20 12.70
C GLU A 286 10.11 25.37 11.45
N GLY A 287 10.54 25.83 10.27
CA GLY A 287 10.33 25.11 9.03
C GLY A 287 11.04 23.76 9.00
N PHE A 288 12.27 23.70 9.51
CA PHE A 288 13.05 22.48 9.61
C PHE A 288 12.46 21.47 10.61
N LEU A 289 11.95 21.94 11.75
CA LEU A 289 11.30 21.06 12.73
C LEU A 289 10.06 20.36 12.14
N GLU A 290 9.32 21.01 11.23
CA GLU A 290 8.25 20.34 10.46
C GLU A 290 8.78 19.30 9.48
N LEU A 291 9.91 19.55 8.82
CA LEU A 291 10.57 18.56 7.95
C LEU A 291 11.05 17.35 8.76
N LYS A 292 11.65 17.57 9.93
CA LYS A 292 12.12 16.50 10.83
C LYS A 292 10.99 15.55 11.25
N LYS A 293 9.75 16.03 11.35
CA LYS A 293 8.59 15.15 11.60
C LYS A 293 8.37 14.13 10.47
N LYS A 294 8.69 14.47 9.22
CA LYS A 294 8.60 13.56 8.08
C LYS A 294 9.67 12.47 8.14
N ASP A 295 10.87 12.81 8.62
CA ASP A 295 11.96 11.85 8.81
C ASP A 295 11.60 10.72 9.79
N ASN A 296 10.68 10.97 10.74
CA ASN A 296 10.26 9.97 11.72
C ASN A 296 9.74 8.68 11.08
N LYS A 297 9.08 8.76 9.91
CA LYS A 297 8.65 7.56 9.17
C LYS A 297 9.86 6.71 8.73
N ILE A 298 10.91 7.35 8.26
CA ILE A 298 12.16 6.70 7.85
C ILE A 298 12.88 6.12 9.06
N LYS A 299 12.96 6.88 10.16
CA LYS A 299 13.60 6.42 11.40
C LYS A 299 12.91 5.18 11.97
N LYS A 300 11.58 5.18 12.03
CA LYS A 300 10.80 4.00 12.46
C LYS A 300 10.98 2.82 11.52
N PHE A 301 11.00 3.05 10.20
CA PHE A 301 11.31 2.01 9.22
C PHE A 301 12.69 1.37 9.51
N VAL A 302 13.72 2.19 9.65
CA VAL A 302 15.09 1.74 9.94
C VAL A 302 15.17 1.00 11.27
N GLU A 303 14.53 1.51 12.31
CA GLU A 303 14.46 0.89 13.63
C GLU A 303 13.87 -0.52 13.56
N VAL A 304 12.71 -0.67 12.92
CA VAL A 304 11.98 -1.94 12.85
C VAL A 304 12.73 -2.96 12.00
N VAL A 305 13.18 -2.59 10.81
CA VAL A 305 13.94 -3.51 9.94
C VAL A 305 15.20 -4.00 10.64
N ASN A 306 15.91 -3.14 11.36
CA ASN A 306 17.12 -3.51 12.08
C ASN A 306 16.89 -4.48 13.25
N LYS A 307 15.66 -4.70 13.71
CA LYS A 307 15.35 -5.79 14.66
C LYS A 307 15.54 -7.18 14.03
N TYR A 308 15.34 -7.26 12.71
CA TYR A 308 15.45 -8.50 11.97
C TYR A 308 16.89 -8.72 11.49
N LEU A 309 17.50 -7.71 10.87
CA LEU A 309 18.82 -7.88 10.24
C LEU A 309 19.92 -8.24 11.25
N ARG A 310 20.72 -9.28 10.93
CA ARG A 310 21.82 -9.75 11.78
C ARG A 310 23.19 -9.30 11.30
N ARG A 311 23.45 -9.46 10.00
CA ARG A 311 24.73 -9.11 9.36
C ARG A 311 24.70 -7.70 8.78
N ASN A 312 23.53 -7.28 8.34
CA ASN A 312 23.32 -6.01 7.66
C ASN A 312 22.63 -5.02 8.60
N LYS A 313 22.75 -3.73 8.32
CA LYS A 313 22.07 -2.68 9.08
C LYS A 313 21.65 -1.54 8.17
N PHE A 314 20.41 -1.12 8.27
CA PHE A 314 19.96 0.14 7.69
C PHE A 314 20.39 1.32 8.56
N VAL A 315 20.85 2.37 7.89
CA VAL A 315 21.22 3.64 8.49
C VAL A 315 20.55 4.74 7.70
N TYR A 316 19.88 5.64 8.40
CA TYR A 316 19.41 6.90 7.84
C TYR A 316 20.35 8.02 8.27
N ASP A 317 20.96 8.68 7.30
CA ASP A 317 21.80 9.86 7.54
C ASP A 317 20.92 11.11 7.52
N ASP A 318 20.68 11.66 8.71
CA ASP A 318 19.91 12.89 8.91
C ASP A 318 20.51 14.09 8.17
N ARG A 319 21.82 14.14 7.92
CA ARG A 319 22.43 15.30 7.23
C ARG A 319 22.24 15.22 5.73
N THR A 320 22.51 14.05 5.15
CA THR A 320 22.47 13.86 3.69
C THR A 320 21.12 13.37 3.18
N VAL A 321 20.18 13.05 4.07
CA VAL A 321 18.88 12.46 3.75
C VAL A 321 19.09 11.21 2.90
N LYS A 322 19.98 10.32 3.35
CA LYS A 322 20.31 9.07 2.65
C LYS A 322 19.96 7.85 3.49
N ILE A 323 19.25 6.91 2.88
CA ILE A 323 18.97 5.59 3.43
C ILE A 323 20.01 4.63 2.84
N LYS A 324 20.83 4.04 3.69
CA LYS A 324 21.88 3.10 3.28
C LYS A 324 21.71 1.79 4.02
N CYS A 325 22.00 0.68 3.35
CA CYS A 325 22.25 -0.60 4.00
C CYS A 325 23.76 -0.81 4.06
N ILE A 326 24.28 -1.14 5.23
CA ILE A 326 25.71 -1.42 5.45
C ILE A 326 25.90 -2.84 5.97
N ASP A 327 27.00 -3.48 5.60
CA ASP A 327 27.46 -4.71 6.25
C ASP A 327 28.16 -4.36 7.57
N LEU A 328 27.83 -5.08 8.65
CA LEU A 328 28.36 -4.77 9.99
C LEU A 328 29.83 -5.17 10.17
N GLU A 329 30.34 -6.09 9.34
CA GLU A 329 31.71 -6.57 9.41
C GLU A 329 32.64 -5.64 8.61
N SER A 330 32.33 -5.40 7.34
CA SER A 330 33.17 -4.54 6.49
C SER A 330 32.91 -3.03 6.69
N LYS A 331 31.72 -2.67 7.20
CA LYS A 331 31.19 -1.30 7.28
C LYS A 331 30.95 -0.63 5.93
N ASP A 332 31.01 -1.39 4.84
CA ASP A 332 30.74 -0.89 3.50
C ASP A 332 29.24 -0.86 3.21
N ALA A 333 28.86 0.05 2.31
CA ALA A 333 27.51 0.05 1.77
C ALA A 333 27.30 -1.18 0.88
N ILE A 334 26.18 -1.86 1.09
CA ILE A 334 25.76 -3.00 0.27
C ILE A 334 24.52 -2.64 -0.53
N ASP A 335 24.46 -3.17 -1.74
CA ASP A 335 23.26 -3.08 -2.55
C ASP A 335 22.18 -4.05 -2.01
N LEU A 336 20.92 -3.61 -2.02
CA LEU A 336 19.78 -4.38 -1.49
C LEU A 336 19.58 -5.74 -2.19
N ASP A 337 20.09 -5.90 -3.41
CA ASP A 337 20.03 -7.14 -4.17
C ASP A 337 20.89 -8.25 -3.54
N TYR A 338 21.87 -7.90 -2.69
CA TYR A 338 22.71 -8.85 -1.94
C TYR A 338 22.11 -9.30 -0.60
N LEU A 339 20.97 -8.72 -0.19
CA LEU A 339 20.24 -9.21 0.99
C LEU A 339 19.74 -10.64 0.76
N SER A 340 19.65 -11.43 1.83
CA SER A 340 19.00 -12.74 1.77
C SER A 340 17.50 -12.60 1.49
N SER A 341 16.85 -13.64 0.98
CA SER A 341 15.42 -13.61 0.65
C SER A 341 14.55 -13.20 1.84
N GLY A 342 14.86 -13.69 3.05
CA GLY A 342 14.18 -13.29 4.27
C GLY A 342 14.37 -11.81 4.60
N GLU A 343 15.58 -11.27 4.48
CA GLU A 343 15.85 -9.84 4.72
C GLU A 343 15.12 -8.96 3.69
N LYS A 344 15.14 -9.36 2.41
CA LYS A 344 14.43 -8.64 1.34
C LYS A 344 12.92 -8.64 1.58
N GLN A 345 12.35 -9.73 2.10
CA GLN A 345 10.95 -9.79 2.48
C GLN A 345 10.60 -8.81 3.59
N ILE A 346 11.39 -8.78 4.67
CA ILE A 346 11.23 -7.84 5.78
C ILE A 346 11.34 -6.39 5.28
N VAL A 347 12.38 -6.08 4.50
CA VAL A 347 12.58 -4.74 3.92
C VAL A 347 11.42 -4.35 3.02
N GLY A 348 10.93 -5.27 2.17
CA GLY A 348 9.79 -5.04 1.29
C GLY A 348 8.52 -4.71 2.06
N ILE A 349 8.16 -5.52 3.05
CA ILE A 349 6.98 -5.31 3.90
C ILE A 349 7.08 -3.98 4.63
N PHE A 350 8.13 -3.76 5.42
CA PHE A 350 8.20 -2.58 6.28
C PHE A 350 8.48 -1.29 5.53
N SER A 351 9.17 -1.33 4.37
CA SER A 351 9.28 -0.14 3.51
C SER A 351 7.91 0.26 2.97
N PHE A 352 7.02 -0.70 2.70
CA PHE A 352 5.65 -0.39 2.36
C PHE A 352 4.89 0.22 3.54
N LEU A 353 4.92 -0.43 4.72
CA LEU A 353 4.12 0.00 5.87
C LEU A 353 4.48 1.38 6.40
N TYR A 354 5.77 1.70 6.48
CA TYR A 354 6.23 2.94 7.10
C TYR A 354 6.40 4.08 6.11
N LEU A 355 6.75 3.79 4.85
CA LEU A 355 7.13 4.83 3.89
C LEU A 355 6.03 5.14 2.87
N SER A 356 4.85 4.51 2.97
CA SER A 356 3.71 4.87 2.14
C SER A 356 2.96 6.08 2.71
N GLU A 357 2.23 6.79 1.85
CA GLU A 357 1.49 7.99 2.23
C GLU A 357 0.15 7.68 2.90
N SER A 358 -0.54 6.63 2.45
CA SER A 358 -1.84 6.24 3.01
C SER A 358 -1.69 5.53 4.36
N SER A 359 -2.79 5.53 5.11
CA SER A 359 -3.01 4.75 6.33
C SER A 359 -4.19 3.80 6.15
N ASP A 360 -4.50 3.06 7.20
CA ASP A 360 -5.70 2.22 7.31
C ASP A 360 -5.76 1.08 6.29
N TYR A 361 -4.60 0.48 5.98
CA TYR A 361 -4.51 -0.65 5.07
C TYR A 361 -5.24 -1.88 5.61
N THR A 362 -5.93 -2.58 4.71
CA THR A 362 -6.31 -3.99 4.93
C THR A 362 -5.26 -4.86 4.25
N ILE A 363 -4.42 -5.50 5.04
CA ILE A 363 -3.31 -6.30 4.56
C ILE A 363 -3.70 -7.77 4.54
N ILE A 364 -3.46 -8.43 3.42
CA ILE A 364 -3.67 -9.86 3.26
C ILE A 364 -2.31 -10.48 2.92
N ILE A 365 -1.82 -11.44 3.71
CA ILE A 365 -0.49 -12.06 3.51
C ILE A 365 -0.62 -13.58 3.43
N ASP A 366 -0.01 -14.18 2.41
CA ASP A 366 0.05 -15.64 2.22
C ASP A 366 1.44 -16.17 2.57
N GLU A 367 1.51 -17.09 3.53
CA GLU A 367 2.74 -17.75 4.01
C GLU A 367 3.88 -16.76 4.30
N PRO A 368 3.68 -15.79 5.23
CA PRO A 368 4.71 -14.83 5.58
C PRO A 368 5.98 -15.47 6.15
N GLU A 369 5.93 -16.71 6.63
CA GLU A 369 7.04 -17.43 7.23
C GLU A 369 8.16 -17.84 6.24
N ILE A 370 7.89 -17.85 4.94
CA ILE A 370 8.85 -18.40 3.98
C ILE A 370 10.15 -17.61 4.00
N SER A 371 11.29 -18.30 4.16
CA SER A 371 12.63 -17.70 4.25
C SER A 371 12.94 -16.92 5.53
N LEU A 372 12.04 -16.88 6.52
CA LEU A 372 12.28 -16.20 7.80
C LEU A 372 12.76 -17.18 8.88
N SER A 373 13.62 -16.72 9.80
CA SER A 373 13.97 -17.50 10.99
C SER A 373 12.79 -17.59 11.97
N THR A 374 12.83 -18.53 12.91
CA THR A 374 11.75 -18.72 13.90
C THR A 374 11.56 -17.48 14.77
N GLU A 375 12.66 -16.82 15.18
CA GLU A 375 12.59 -15.60 15.99
C GLU A 375 11.92 -14.45 15.23
N TRP A 376 12.12 -14.38 13.91
CA TRP A 376 11.48 -13.35 13.08
C TRP A 376 9.99 -13.63 12.88
N GLN A 377 9.62 -14.91 12.76
CA GLN A 377 8.22 -15.32 12.63
C GLN A 377 7.41 -14.93 13.86
N GLU A 378 7.94 -15.16 15.07
CA GLU A 378 7.28 -14.85 16.35
C GLU A 378 6.89 -13.37 16.49
N GLN A 379 7.74 -12.45 16.02
CA GLN A 379 7.50 -11.01 16.15
C GLN A 379 6.81 -10.35 14.95
N LEU A 380 6.71 -11.03 13.80
CA LEU A 380 6.31 -10.40 12.53
C LEU A 380 4.91 -9.78 12.57
N ILE A 381 3.91 -10.53 13.04
CA ILE A 381 2.51 -10.08 13.08
C ILE A 381 2.37 -8.86 14.00
N THR A 382 2.99 -8.91 15.18
CA THR A 382 3.02 -7.80 16.13
C THR A 382 3.67 -6.55 15.54
N ASP A 383 4.85 -6.67 14.91
CA ASP A 383 5.53 -5.52 14.30
C ASP A 383 4.77 -4.94 13.10
N ILE A 384 4.05 -5.77 12.32
CA ILE A 384 3.15 -5.30 11.24
C ILE A 384 2.02 -4.45 11.83
N MET A 385 1.34 -4.94 12.88
CA MET A 385 0.24 -4.21 13.52
C MET A 385 0.71 -2.93 14.23
N ASN A 386 1.93 -2.92 14.77
CA ASN A 386 2.53 -1.75 15.40
C ASN A 386 2.93 -0.62 14.42
N SER A 387 2.93 -0.88 13.10
CA SER A 387 3.28 0.14 12.11
C SER A 387 2.27 1.30 12.00
N THR A 388 1.15 1.25 12.72
CA THR A 388 0.04 2.25 12.78
C THR A 388 -0.66 2.54 11.45
N SER A 389 -0.13 2.07 10.33
CA SER A 389 -0.75 2.19 9.00
C SER A 389 -1.69 1.03 8.68
N VAL A 390 -1.73 -0.01 9.50
CA VAL A 390 -2.54 -1.22 9.30
C VAL A 390 -3.79 -1.16 10.16
N LYS A 391 -4.94 -1.21 9.51
CA LYS A 391 -6.25 -1.31 10.18
C LYS A 391 -6.69 -2.75 10.37
N CYS A 392 -6.40 -3.60 9.38
CA CYS A 392 -6.81 -5.00 9.40
C CYS A 392 -5.74 -5.87 8.76
N LEU A 393 -5.44 -7.01 9.36
CA LEU A 393 -4.48 -8.00 8.86
C LEU A 393 -5.16 -9.37 8.73
N ILE A 394 -5.05 -9.98 7.56
CA ILE A 394 -5.50 -11.35 7.28
C ILE A 394 -4.29 -12.13 6.80
N CYS A 395 -3.80 -13.03 7.63
CA CYS A 395 -2.66 -13.87 7.31
C CYS A 395 -3.13 -15.31 7.11
N ALA A 396 -2.61 -16.04 6.12
CA ALA A 396 -2.69 -17.49 6.11
C ALA A 396 -1.31 -18.11 6.30
N THR A 397 -1.20 -19.08 7.20
CA THR A 397 0.07 -19.68 7.58
C THR A 397 -0.12 -21.14 7.99
N HIS A 398 0.98 -21.89 7.98
CA HIS A 398 1.09 -23.19 8.64
C HIS A 398 2.14 -23.19 9.76
N SER A 399 2.82 -22.06 9.98
CA SER A 399 3.87 -21.95 10.99
C SER A 399 3.26 -21.72 12.37
N PRO A 400 3.58 -22.56 13.37
CA PRO A 400 3.18 -22.31 14.76
C PRO A 400 3.80 -21.02 15.29
N TYR A 401 5.00 -20.64 14.84
CA TYR A 401 5.68 -19.42 15.28
C TYR A 401 4.98 -18.14 14.83
N ILE A 402 4.26 -18.16 13.69
CA ILE A 402 3.41 -17.02 13.28
C ILE A 402 2.13 -16.95 14.13
N ILE A 403 1.69 -18.07 14.71
CA ILE A 403 0.45 -18.20 15.48
C ILE A 403 0.68 -17.86 16.96
N GLU A 404 1.83 -18.22 17.51
CA GLU A 404 2.20 -18.05 18.93
C GLU A 404 2.58 -16.60 19.26
N ASN A 405 1.63 -15.68 19.16
CA ASN A 405 1.77 -14.28 19.57
C ASN A 405 0.50 -13.77 20.30
N GLU A 406 0.44 -12.47 20.59
CA GLU A 406 -0.70 -11.84 21.29
C GLU A 406 -2.06 -12.00 20.58
N TYR A 407 -2.08 -12.35 19.29
CA TYR A 407 -3.27 -12.59 18.48
C TYR A 407 -3.65 -14.08 18.37
N ILE A 408 -3.15 -14.96 19.25
CA ILE A 408 -3.47 -16.40 19.22
C ILE A 408 -4.98 -16.68 19.32
N ASN A 409 -5.75 -15.83 20.00
CA ASN A 409 -7.21 -15.94 20.09
C ASN A 409 -7.93 -15.58 18.79
N ASN A 410 -7.22 -14.99 17.83
CA ASN A 410 -7.73 -14.57 16.53
C ASN A 410 -7.44 -15.60 15.42
N VAL A 411 -7.00 -16.80 15.80
CA VAL A 411 -6.67 -17.89 14.87
C VAL A 411 -7.94 -18.58 14.41
N ILE A 412 -8.06 -18.77 13.09
CA ILE A 412 -9.20 -19.40 12.42
C ILE A 412 -8.69 -20.66 11.73
N PRO A 413 -9.05 -21.87 12.19
CA PRO A 413 -8.69 -23.10 11.50
C PRO A 413 -9.46 -23.19 10.17
N LEU A 414 -8.74 -23.42 9.07
CA LEU A 414 -9.34 -23.60 7.75
C LEU A 414 -9.72 -25.07 7.56
N GLU A 415 -10.91 -25.43 8.02
CA GLU A 415 -11.47 -26.77 7.85
C GLU A 415 -12.60 -26.77 6.82
N SER A 416 -12.62 -27.80 5.97
CA SER A 416 -13.77 -28.00 5.08
C SER A 416 -14.92 -28.53 5.92
N MET A 417 -16.06 -27.82 5.90
CA MET A 417 -17.31 -28.33 6.44
C MET A 417 -17.64 -29.64 5.75
N ARG A 418 -17.87 -30.70 6.54
CA ARG A 418 -18.41 -31.97 6.02
C ARG A 418 -19.83 -31.68 5.54
N GLY A 419 -20.15 -32.09 4.31
CA GLY A 419 -21.49 -31.88 3.75
C GLY A 419 -22.57 -32.42 4.67
N CYS A 420 -23.59 -31.59 4.93
CA CYS A 420 -24.87 -32.07 5.46
C CYS A 420 -25.63 -32.84 4.40
#